data_AF-A0A7C6NF74-F1
#
_entry.id   AF-A0A7C6NF74-F1
#
_cell.length_a   1.000
_cell.length_b   1.000
_cell.length_c   1.000
_cell.angle_alpha   90.00
_cell.angle_beta   90.00
_cell.angle_gamma   90.00
#
_symmetry.space_group_name_H-M   'P 1'
#
loop_
_entity.id
_entity.type
_entity.pdbx_description
1 polymer ?
#
loop_
_entity_poly.entity_id
_entity_poly.type
_entity_poly.pdbx_seq_one_letter_code
_entity_poly.pdbx_strand_id
1 'polypeptide(L)'
;MGKKVIKAKYDNILETELITLDYNSGSVGIDLGRVEDNISRIELRTIGIARHRLTEETIDIYLSDDNISYQLLERNQWQYSRDPLGNITIELKDISARYIKVHSKFTDQNADFEIVNIGEFKNILRELIRVYQRNEKAVINYEYDKVGNRTKEIFNSGRMEIKDYIYYSGTNRLLTDGSYAYVYDEAGNLTKKGNRYKIEGDSVILIETEGSGVEYWEYEYNLQNKLYRVRKNGELIAEFLYDTDGMRIKATEKIKEENTSRTTYYVYSYSGSVLMEESSGSENNNSTEFNSYIYAFGKIFAKVDGILDSTYITAEDVFYFHHDNLGSTRLMTDGAGNVVMEQDYMPFGEDLPVVGQTEVMDKEAGGYKYTGQKEVVSIGLYYYGARYYDPSIGRFITEDTYPGEMINPQSQNLYVYVMNNPLRYIDPTGNVTEQYDFNQELNLAPSKYDFSLLNYSFEIPNYWKEIYEGVSFRE
;
A
#
# COMPACT_ATOMS: atom_id res chain seq x y z
N MET A 1 39.05 -12.48 -15.90
CA MET A 1 37.72 -13.13 -15.92
C MET A 1 36.69 -12.03 -15.87
N GLY A 2 35.79 -11.96 -16.86
CA GLY A 2 34.94 -10.79 -17.11
C GLY A 2 33.94 -10.56 -15.97
N LYS A 3 34.05 -9.42 -15.29
CA LYS A 3 32.99 -8.92 -14.41
C LYS A 3 31.80 -8.52 -15.28
N LYS A 4 30.66 -9.15 -15.05
CA LYS A 4 29.39 -8.84 -15.72
C LYS A 4 28.91 -7.50 -15.16
N VAL A 5 29.34 -6.40 -15.77
CA VAL A 5 28.74 -5.08 -15.50
C VAL A 5 27.32 -5.13 -16.06
N ILE A 6 26.34 -5.40 -15.21
CA ILE A 6 24.94 -5.20 -15.56
C ILE A 6 24.72 -3.68 -15.49
N LYS A 7 24.99 -2.99 -16.60
CA LYS A 7 24.41 -1.66 -16.81
C LYS A 7 22.91 -1.90 -16.94
N ALA A 8 22.15 -1.62 -15.88
CA ALA A 8 20.69 -1.61 -15.93
C ALA A 8 20.24 -0.42 -16.80
N LYS A 9 20.38 -0.59 -18.13
CA LYS A 9 19.50 0.07 -19.08
C LYS A 9 18.30 -0.86 -19.20
N TYR A 10 17.25 -0.60 -18.43
CA TYR A 10 15.87 -1.00 -18.72
C TYR A 10 15.55 -2.46 -19.12
N ASP A 11 16.41 -3.45 -18.83
CA ASP A 11 16.14 -4.85 -19.17
C ASP A 11 15.83 -5.71 -17.92
N ASN A 12 14.53 -5.82 -17.66
CA ASN A 12 13.76 -7.08 -17.63
C ASN A 12 14.35 -8.32 -16.94
N ILE A 13 14.33 -8.38 -15.61
CA ILE A 13 14.22 -9.68 -14.90
C ILE A 13 13.27 -9.50 -13.70
N LEU A 14 12.06 -10.05 -13.81
CA LEU A 14 11.11 -10.27 -12.70
C LEU A 14 11.38 -11.60 -11.98
N GLU A 15 12.41 -12.34 -12.39
CA GLU A 15 12.84 -13.52 -11.64
C GLU A 15 13.53 -13.06 -10.35
N THR A 16 13.14 -13.67 -9.23
CA THR A 16 13.87 -13.50 -7.98
C THR A 16 15.26 -14.07 -8.18
N GLU A 17 16.29 -13.25 -8.02
CA GLU A 17 17.68 -13.67 -8.11
C GLU A 17 18.33 -13.61 -6.73
N LEU A 18 19.41 -14.36 -6.54
CA LEU A 18 20.33 -14.15 -5.43
C LEU A 18 21.26 -13.00 -5.78
N ILE A 19 21.05 -11.87 -5.11
CA ILE A 19 21.82 -10.65 -5.24
C ILE A 19 22.93 -10.66 -4.19
N THR A 20 24.17 -10.81 -4.63
CA THR A 20 25.35 -10.74 -3.76
C THR A 20 25.75 -9.28 -3.50
N LEU A 21 25.87 -8.94 -2.23
CA LEU A 21 26.50 -7.74 -1.69
C LEU A 21 27.66 -8.17 -0.78
N ASP A 22 28.68 -8.76 -1.40
CA ASP A 22 29.92 -9.21 -0.76
C ASP A 22 31.11 -8.36 -1.22
N TYR A 23 32.28 -8.57 -0.62
CA TYR A 23 33.52 -7.87 -0.96
C TYR A 23 33.90 -7.93 -2.46
N ASN A 24 33.56 -9.01 -3.18
CA ASN A 24 33.86 -9.13 -4.61
C ASN A 24 32.91 -8.30 -5.50
N SER A 25 31.66 -8.18 -5.04
CA SER A 25 30.57 -7.39 -5.61
C SER A 25 30.67 -5.90 -5.24
N GLY A 26 31.46 -5.58 -4.21
CA GLY A 26 31.86 -4.23 -3.82
C GLY A 26 30.72 -3.42 -3.22
N SER A 27 29.91 -2.81 -4.07
CA SER A 27 28.89 -1.84 -3.66
C SER A 27 27.62 -1.96 -4.50
N VAL A 28 26.49 -1.62 -3.88
CA VAL A 28 25.28 -1.27 -4.63
C VAL A 28 25.22 0.24 -4.78
N GLY A 29 25.21 0.73 -6.03
CA GLY A 29 25.16 2.14 -6.36
C GLY A 29 23.75 2.62 -6.74
N ILE A 30 23.43 3.82 -6.30
CA ILE A 30 22.17 4.52 -6.52
C ILE A 30 22.48 5.85 -7.22
N ASP A 31 21.76 6.18 -8.29
CA ASP A 31 21.73 7.52 -8.91
C ASP A 31 20.30 8.04 -8.79
N LEU A 32 20.11 9.04 -7.95
CA LEU A 32 18.81 9.70 -7.76
C LEU A 32 18.42 10.59 -8.96
N GLY A 33 19.28 10.67 -9.98
CA GLY A 33 19.11 11.48 -11.19
C GLY A 33 19.49 12.95 -11.01
N ARG A 34 19.51 13.43 -9.76
CA ARG A 34 19.88 14.79 -9.34
C ARG A 34 20.27 14.79 -7.85
N VAL A 35 20.84 15.90 -7.38
CA VAL A 35 21.10 16.09 -5.95
C VAL A 35 19.77 16.22 -5.21
N GLU A 36 19.63 15.42 -4.16
CA GLU A 36 18.46 15.35 -3.31
C GLU A 36 18.88 15.67 -1.86
N ASP A 37 18.10 16.49 -1.16
CA ASP A 37 18.34 16.88 0.23
C ASP A 37 17.52 16.01 1.20
N ASN A 38 17.81 16.12 2.50
CA ASN A 38 17.07 15.45 3.59
C ASN A 38 16.93 13.94 3.43
N ILE A 39 17.91 13.29 2.79
CA ILE A 39 17.93 11.84 2.66
C ILE A 39 18.18 11.28 4.06
N SER A 40 17.21 10.53 4.57
CA SER A 40 17.15 10.13 5.97
C SER A 40 17.14 8.62 6.17
N ARG A 41 16.91 7.83 5.11
CA ARG A 41 17.00 6.37 5.18
C ARG A 41 17.32 5.68 3.88
N ILE A 42 18.02 4.57 4.02
CA ILE A 42 18.23 3.56 2.99
C ILE A 42 17.76 2.21 3.54
N GLU A 43 17.05 1.43 2.72
CA GLU A 43 16.63 0.08 3.04
C GLU A 43 17.22 -0.92 2.05
N LEU A 44 17.66 -2.08 2.56
CA LEU A 44 17.99 -3.26 1.77
C LEU A 44 16.99 -4.37 2.11
N ARG A 45 16.19 -4.78 1.13
CA ARG A 45 15.11 -5.76 1.34
C ARG A 45 15.43 -7.12 0.76
N THR A 46 14.79 -8.15 1.30
CA THR A 46 14.84 -9.53 0.82
C THR A 46 13.43 -10.11 0.70
N ILE A 47 13.23 -11.02 -0.24
CA ILE A 47 12.05 -11.85 -0.38
C ILE A 47 12.31 -13.13 0.41
N GLY A 48 11.57 -13.30 1.50
CA GLY A 48 11.77 -14.37 2.48
C GLY A 48 12.99 -14.13 3.37
N ILE A 49 13.38 -15.14 4.16
CA ILE A 49 14.45 -15.01 5.16
C ILE A 49 15.82 -14.91 4.47
N ALA A 50 16.47 -13.74 4.57
CA ALA A 50 17.84 -13.54 4.10
C ALA A 50 18.84 -14.32 4.96
N ARG A 51 19.84 -14.89 4.29
CA ARG A 51 20.94 -15.63 4.92
C ARG A 51 22.24 -14.84 4.94
N HIS A 52 22.17 -13.51 5.11
CA HIS A 52 23.36 -12.68 5.17
C HIS A 52 23.88 -12.40 6.59
N ARG A 53 25.21 -12.26 6.66
CA ARG A 53 25.96 -11.87 7.87
C ARG A 53 26.34 -10.39 7.89
N LEU A 54 25.81 -9.58 6.98
CA LEU A 54 26.02 -8.12 7.04
C LEU A 54 25.55 -7.57 8.39
N THR A 55 26.43 -6.78 8.99
CA THR A 55 26.24 -6.02 10.22
C THR A 55 26.69 -4.57 10.00
N GLU A 56 26.41 -3.71 10.98
CA GLU A 56 26.85 -2.32 10.99
C GLU A 56 28.35 -2.11 10.73
N GLU A 57 29.21 -3.02 11.23
CA GLU A 57 30.67 -2.91 11.08
C GLU A 57 31.15 -3.29 9.67
N THR A 58 30.31 -4.03 8.95
CA THR A 58 30.65 -4.59 7.63
C THR A 58 30.12 -3.76 6.48
N ILE A 59 29.36 -2.69 6.76
CA ILE A 59 28.80 -1.80 5.75
C ILE A 59 29.44 -0.42 5.89
N ASP A 60 29.75 0.20 4.74
CA ASP A 60 30.07 1.61 4.62
C ASP A 60 29.08 2.31 3.68
N ILE A 61 28.83 3.60 3.93
CA ILE A 61 27.97 4.42 3.08
C ILE A 61 28.83 5.50 2.45
N TYR A 62 28.81 5.60 1.13
CA TYR A 62 29.50 6.66 0.41
C TYR A 62 28.52 7.53 -0.35
N LEU A 63 28.80 8.83 -0.37
CA LEU A 63 27.99 9.86 -1.01
C LEU A 63 28.79 10.57 -2.10
N SER A 64 28.11 10.99 -3.17
CA SER A 64 28.72 11.77 -4.25
C SER A 64 27.67 12.61 -4.97
N ASP A 65 28.08 13.76 -5.52
CA ASP A 65 27.23 14.59 -6.38
C ASP A 65 27.52 14.36 -7.89
N ASP A 66 28.68 13.79 -8.20
CA ASP A 66 29.25 13.72 -9.56
C ASP A 66 29.55 12.30 -10.06
N ASN A 67 29.36 11.28 -9.23
CA ASN A 67 29.70 9.87 -9.47
C ASN A 67 31.21 9.62 -9.68
N ILE A 68 32.06 10.56 -9.27
CA ILE A 68 33.52 10.47 -9.41
C ILE A 68 34.15 10.51 -8.02
N SER A 69 33.80 11.53 -7.23
CA SER A 69 34.35 11.77 -5.92
C SER A 69 33.37 11.29 -4.86
N TYR A 70 33.73 10.21 -4.16
CA TYR A 70 32.91 9.63 -3.10
C TYR A 70 33.46 10.00 -1.72
N GLN A 71 32.59 10.50 -0.85
CA GLN A 71 32.89 10.78 0.54
C GLN A 71 32.30 9.68 1.42
N LEU A 72 33.12 9.10 2.29
CA LEU A 72 32.65 8.14 3.30
C LEU A 72 31.83 8.89 4.35
N LEU A 73 30.61 8.43 4.60
CA LEU A 73 29.76 8.96 5.66
C LEU A 73 30.26 8.44 7.02
N GLU A 74 30.46 9.35 7.98
CA GLU A 74 30.98 8.98 9.29
C GLU A 74 30.00 8.07 10.05
N ARG A 75 30.52 7.10 10.82
CA ARG A 75 29.69 6.12 11.55
C ARG A 75 28.68 6.77 12.50
N ASN A 76 29.01 7.93 13.07
CA ASN A 76 28.13 8.69 13.97
C ASN A 76 26.96 9.40 13.24
N GLN A 77 26.93 9.40 11.91
CA GLN A 77 25.89 10.03 11.08
C GLN A 77 24.79 9.05 10.65
N TRP A 78 24.91 7.76 11.00
CA TRP A 78 23.90 6.78 10.64
C TRP A 78 23.73 5.67 11.69
N GLN A 79 22.56 5.07 11.72
CA GLN A 79 22.23 3.93 12.59
C GLN A 79 21.83 2.73 11.75
N TYR A 80 22.11 1.55 12.28
CA TYR A 80 21.81 0.27 11.62
C TYR A 80 20.77 -0.47 12.44
N SER A 81 19.74 -0.98 11.78
CA SER A 81 18.85 -1.98 12.34
C SER A 81 18.60 -3.09 11.33
N ARG A 82 18.25 -4.27 11.84
CA ARG A 82 17.95 -5.44 11.04
C ARG A 82 16.77 -6.18 11.65
N ASP A 83 15.82 -6.55 10.82
CA ASP A 83 14.63 -7.29 11.24
C ASP A 83 14.86 -8.83 11.23
N PRO A 84 13.89 -9.63 11.72
CA PRO A 84 14.00 -11.10 11.70
C PRO A 84 14.05 -11.73 10.31
N LEU A 85 13.50 -11.07 9.28
CA LEU A 85 13.58 -11.51 7.89
C LEU A 85 14.98 -11.24 7.29
N GLY A 86 15.76 -10.36 7.92
CA GLY A 86 17.06 -9.92 7.45
C GLY A 86 17.00 -8.70 6.55
N ASN A 87 15.91 -7.94 6.53
CA ASN A 87 15.93 -6.61 5.93
C ASN A 87 16.83 -5.69 6.76
N ILE A 88 17.63 -4.86 6.08
CA ILE A 88 18.52 -3.90 6.72
C ILE A 88 17.93 -2.50 6.55
N THR A 89 17.90 -1.75 7.65
CA THR A 89 17.56 -0.33 7.64
C THR A 89 18.74 0.50 8.12
N ILE A 90 19.05 1.54 7.34
CA ILE A 90 20.11 2.49 7.60
C ILE A 90 19.46 3.86 7.76
N GLU A 91 19.33 4.32 9.01
CA GLU A 91 18.83 5.67 9.29
C GLU A 91 19.99 6.67 9.24
N LEU A 92 19.77 7.82 8.62
CA LEU A 92 20.78 8.85 8.35
C LEU A 92 20.41 10.15 9.07
N LYS A 93 21.41 10.89 9.53
CA LYS A 93 21.24 12.27 9.98
C LYS A 93 21.14 13.20 8.76
N ASP A 94 19.97 13.21 8.12
CA ASP A 94 19.57 14.04 6.97
C ASP A 94 20.74 14.55 6.12
N ILE A 95 21.06 13.80 5.07
CA ILE A 95 22.19 14.09 4.17
C ILE A 95 21.70 14.65 2.83
N SER A 96 22.64 15.22 2.06
CA SER A 96 22.43 15.64 0.68
C SER A 96 23.37 14.87 -0.24
N ALA A 97 22.84 14.28 -1.32
CA ALA A 97 23.64 13.55 -2.31
C ALA A 97 22.83 13.35 -3.60
N ARG A 98 23.53 13.14 -4.72
CA ARG A 98 22.92 12.54 -5.93
C ARG A 98 23.14 11.04 -6.02
N TYR A 99 24.35 10.61 -5.65
CA TYR A 99 24.81 9.24 -5.74
C TYR A 99 25.06 8.70 -4.34
N ILE A 100 24.54 7.50 -4.09
CA ILE A 100 24.74 6.79 -2.83
C ILE A 100 25.31 5.42 -3.15
N LYS A 101 26.33 4.98 -2.41
CA LYS A 101 26.83 3.61 -2.45
C LYS A 101 26.69 2.97 -1.08
N VAL A 102 26.03 1.82 -1.03
CA VAL A 102 26.10 0.90 0.12
C VAL A 102 27.17 -0.12 -0.18
N HIS A 103 28.30 -0.02 0.54
CA HIS A 103 29.49 -0.80 0.30
C HIS A 103 29.64 -1.92 1.33
N SER A 104 29.92 -3.13 0.86
CA SER A 104 30.22 -4.28 1.72
C SER A 104 31.73 -4.40 1.92
N LYS A 105 32.17 -4.15 3.15
CA LYS A 105 33.54 -4.45 3.60
C LYS A 105 33.73 -5.93 3.94
N PHE A 106 32.65 -6.72 3.93
CA PHE A 106 32.69 -8.09 4.43
C PHE A 106 33.44 -9.01 3.49
N THR A 107 34.69 -9.32 3.84
CA THR A 107 35.46 -10.40 3.24
C THR A 107 35.07 -11.71 3.91
N ASP A 108 34.27 -12.53 3.25
CA ASP A 108 33.96 -13.84 3.78
C ASP A 108 35.00 -14.86 3.34
N GLN A 109 35.80 -15.32 4.29
CA GLN A 109 36.78 -16.38 4.11
C GLN A 109 36.53 -17.44 5.18
N ASN A 110 36.43 -18.72 4.79
CA ASN A 110 36.41 -19.82 5.75
C ASN A 110 37.79 -19.96 6.43
N ALA A 111 37.90 -20.91 7.36
CA ALA A 111 39.16 -21.19 8.08
C ALA A 111 40.31 -21.58 7.14
N ASP A 112 40.00 -21.96 5.90
CA ASP A 112 40.94 -22.36 4.85
C ASP A 112 41.21 -21.22 3.83
N PHE A 113 40.74 -20.00 4.12
CA PHE A 113 40.85 -18.82 3.26
C PHE A 113 40.07 -18.91 1.93
N GLU A 114 39.15 -19.86 1.80
CA GLU A 114 38.25 -19.95 0.66
C GLU A 114 37.09 -18.97 0.82
N ILE A 115 36.71 -18.33 -0.29
CA ILE A 115 35.64 -17.34 -0.29
C ILE A 115 34.29 -18.03 -0.06
N VAL A 116 33.54 -17.60 0.95
CA VAL A 116 32.18 -18.11 1.22
C VAL A 116 31.18 -17.00 0.92
N ASN A 117 30.50 -17.01 -0.23
CA ASN A 117 29.56 -15.92 -0.54
C ASN A 117 28.27 -16.06 0.29
N ILE A 118 28.08 -15.22 1.31
CA ILE A 118 26.82 -15.21 2.07
C ILE A 118 26.21 -13.81 2.20
N GLY A 119 26.74 -12.79 1.53
CA GLY A 119 26.09 -11.47 1.45
C GLY A 119 24.87 -11.48 0.53
N GLU A 120 24.03 -12.50 0.59
CA GLU A 120 23.02 -12.79 -0.44
C GLU A 120 21.62 -12.33 -0.01
N PHE A 121 21.02 -11.50 -0.86
CA PHE A 121 19.63 -11.10 -0.79
C PHE A 121 18.87 -11.81 -1.90
N LYS A 122 17.83 -12.57 -1.56
CA LYS A 122 16.92 -13.07 -2.60
C LYS A 122 15.97 -11.94 -2.93
N ASN A 123 16.04 -11.34 -4.11
CA ASN A 123 15.13 -10.25 -4.46
C ASN A 123 14.98 -10.09 -5.97
N ILE A 124 14.00 -9.30 -6.40
CA ILE A 124 13.97 -8.70 -7.73
C ILE A 124 14.96 -7.53 -7.71
N LEU A 125 15.83 -7.40 -8.72
CA LEU A 125 16.94 -6.44 -8.68
C LEU A 125 16.53 -5.00 -8.37
N ARG A 126 15.37 -4.56 -8.87
CA ARG A 126 14.85 -3.21 -8.63
C ARG A 126 14.25 -3.02 -7.23
N GLU A 127 13.84 -4.09 -6.56
CA GLU A 127 13.14 -4.03 -5.27
C GLU A 127 14.11 -4.23 -4.09
N LEU A 128 15.42 -4.35 -4.37
CA LEU A 128 16.45 -4.53 -3.37
C LEU A 128 16.65 -3.28 -2.51
N ILE A 129 16.74 -2.10 -3.14
CA ILE A 129 17.10 -0.86 -2.44
C ILE A 129 16.01 0.19 -2.58
N ARG A 130 15.68 0.80 -1.44
CA ARG A 130 14.82 1.98 -1.36
C ARG A 130 15.52 3.12 -0.63
N VAL A 131 15.27 4.35 -1.06
CA VAL A 131 15.82 5.56 -0.45
C VAL A 131 14.68 6.51 -0.11
N TYR A 132 14.74 7.05 1.11
CA TYR A 132 13.69 7.93 1.65
C TYR A 132 14.26 9.29 2.05
N GLN A 133 13.44 10.31 1.81
CA GLN A 133 13.63 11.65 2.36
C GLN A 133 12.69 11.89 3.52
N ARG A 134 13.19 12.51 4.58
CA ARG A 134 12.35 13.05 5.65
C ARG A 134 11.93 14.46 5.28
N ASN A 135 10.62 14.70 5.29
CA ASN A 135 10.04 16.01 5.03
C ASN A 135 9.29 16.48 6.27
N GLU A 136 9.59 17.69 6.75
CA GLU A 136 8.89 18.29 7.89
C GLU A 136 7.42 18.59 7.55
N LYS A 137 7.15 18.88 6.27
CA LYS A 137 5.83 19.27 5.78
C LYS A 137 5.68 18.97 4.30
N ALA A 138 4.53 18.42 3.92
CA ALA A 138 4.00 18.50 2.57
C ALA A 138 2.60 19.11 2.57
N VAL A 139 2.21 19.65 1.43
CA VAL A 139 0.84 20.08 1.15
C VAL A 139 0.35 19.32 -0.07
N ILE A 140 -0.73 18.58 0.08
CA ILE A 140 -1.45 17.96 -1.04
C ILE A 140 -2.71 18.76 -1.32
N ASN A 141 -2.90 19.15 -2.58
CA ASN A 141 -4.09 19.85 -3.04
C ASN A 141 -4.82 19.02 -4.08
N TYR A 142 -6.14 19.01 -4.01
CA TYR A 142 -6.99 18.38 -5.01
C TYR A 142 -7.89 19.44 -5.65
N GLU A 143 -7.92 19.43 -6.97
CA GLU A 143 -8.84 20.25 -7.77
C GLU A 143 -9.94 19.36 -8.34
N TYR A 144 -11.16 19.89 -8.39
CA TYR A 144 -12.34 19.14 -8.84
C TYR A 144 -13.14 19.91 -9.89
N ASP A 145 -13.81 19.18 -10.78
CA ASP A 145 -14.84 19.75 -11.65
C ASP A 145 -16.16 20.01 -10.91
N LYS A 146 -17.15 20.57 -11.60
CA LYS A 146 -18.45 20.94 -11.01
C LYS A 146 -19.27 19.77 -10.47
N VAL A 147 -18.98 18.54 -10.90
CA VAL A 147 -19.68 17.33 -10.46
C VAL A 147 -18.80 16.50 -9.51
N GLY A 148 -17.66 17.04 -9.06
CA GLY A 148 -16.80 16.41 -8.07
C GLY A 148 -15.85 15.36 -8.63
N ASN A 149 -15.60 15.31 -9.93
CA ASN A 149 -14.49 14.52 -10.45
C ASN A 149 -13.18 15.22 -10.08
N ARG A 150 -12.25 14.51 -9.42
CA ARG A 150 -10.90 15.01 -9.16
C ARG A 150 -10.20 15.23 -10.49
N THR A 151 -9.88 16.47 -10.85
CA THR A 151 -9.19 16.78 -12.12
C THR A 151 -7.69 16.89 -11.95
N LYS A 152 -7.23 17.26 -10.75
CA LYS A 152 -5.80 17.32 -10.42
C LYS A 152 -5.53 16.95 -8.97
N GLU A 153 -4.33 16.46 -8.78
CA GLU A 153 -3.68 16.30 -7.49
C GLU A 153 -2.30 16.96 -7.56
N ILE A 154 -2.01 17.81 -6.59
CA ILE A 154 -0.78 18.59 -6.52
C ILE A 154 -0.14 18.29 -5.18
N PHE A 155 0.89 17.47 -5.19
CA PHE A 155 1.68 17.13 -4.01
C PHE A 155 2.91 18.05 -3.94
N ASN A 156 3.04 18.82 -2.87
CA ASN A 156 4.14 19.75 -2.68
C ASN A 156 4.91 19.46 -1.38
N SER A 157 6.11 18.91 -1.53
CA SER A 157 7.02 18.59 -0.43
C SER A 157 8.35 19.36 -0.51
N GLY A 158 8.29 20.60 -1.03
CA GLY A 158 9.49 21.34 -1.49
C GLY A 158 9.73 21.16 -3.00
N ARG A 159 9.19 20.10 -3.60
CA ARG A 159 8.97 19.95 -5.04
C ARG A 159 7.49 19.76 -5.32
N MET A 160 7.00 20.42 -6.36
CA MET A 160 5.65 20.24 -6.87
C MET A 160 5.59 19.05 -7.83
N GLU A 161 4.76 18.08 -7.49
CA GLU A 161 4.35 16.96 -8.32
C GLU A 161 2.89 17.12 -8.67
N ILE A 162 2.56 16.98 -9.95
CA ILE A 162 1.22 17.18 -10.47
C ILE A 162 0.79 15.89 -11.15
N LYS A 163 -0.39 15.42 -10.77
CA LYS A 163 -1.07 14.28 -11.37
C LYS A 163 -2.41 14.77 -11.93
N ASP A 164 -2.55 14.69 -13.25
CA ASP A 164 -3.79 15.07 -13.95
C ASP A 164 -4.70 13.87 -14.10
N TYR A 165 -6.00 14.10 -13.92
CA TYR A 165 -7.04 13.08 -14.03
C TYR A 165 -7.97 13.47 -15.18
N ILE A 166 -8.19 12.53 -16.10
CA ILE A 166 -9.03 12.70 -17.28
C ILE A 166 -10.18 11.71 -17.20
N TYR A 167 -11.37 12.10 -17.65
CA TYR A 167 -12.60 11.32 -17.55
C TYR A 167 -13.21 11.10 -18.94
N TYR A 168 -13.95 10.01 -19.10
CA TYR A 168 -14.73 9.76 -20.31
C TYR A 168 -15.78 10.85 -20.49
N SER A 169 -15.88 11.42 -21.69
CA SER A 169 -16.78 12.52 -21.99
C SER A 169 -18.24 12.23 -21.60
N GLY A 170 -18.86 13.18 -20.90
CA GLY A 170 -20.26 13.08 -20.48
C GLY A 170 -20.52 12.07 -19.35
N THR A 171 -19.48 11.51 -18.73
CA THR A 171 -19.60 10.56 -17.63
C THR A 171 -18.71 10.96 -16.46
N ASN A 172 -18.84 10.25 -15.34
CA ASN A 172 -17.94 10.35 -14.20
C ASN A 172 -16.92 9.20 -14.15
N ARG A 173 -16.77 8.43 -15.23
CA ARG A 173 -15.82 7.32 -15.33
C ARG A 173 -14.42 7.86 -15.56
N LEU A 174 -13.46 7.43 -14.75
CA LEU A 174 -12.07 7.88 -14.87
C LEU A 174 -11.49 7.27 -16.16
N LEU A 175 -10.92 8.07 -17.04
CA LEU A 175 -10.24 7.59 -18.24
C LEU A 175 -8.79 7.21 -17.91
N THR A 176 -8.10 8.13 -17.23
CA THR A 176 -6.72 7.95 -16.76
C THR A 176 -6.41 8.90 -15.61
N ASP A 177 -5.50 8.49 -14.74
CA ASP A 177 -4.88 9.31 -13.70
C ASP A 177 -3.42 9.70 -14.05
N GLY A 178 -3.03 9.53 -15.32
CA GLY A 178 -1.67 9.70 -15.83
C GLY A 178 -0.78 8.46 -15.66
N SER A 179 -0.99 7.66 -14.62
CA SER A 179 -0.20 6.44 -14.35
C SER A 179 -0.85 5.19 -14.96
N TYR A 180 -2.18 5.12 -14.90
CA TYR A 180 -2.99 4.03 -15.38
C TYR A 180 -4.11 4.55 -16.27
N ALA A 181 -4.60 3.70 -17.16
CA ALA A 181 -5.88 3.89 -17.84
C ALA A 181 -6.89 2.85 -17.37
N TYR A 182 -8.17 3.24 -17.42
CA TYR A 182 -9.27 2.51 -16.79
C TYR A 182 -10.37 2.26 -17.81
N VAL A 183 -10.90 1.03 -17.83
CA VAL A 183 -11.94 0.59 -18.77
C VAL A 183 -13.14 0.11 -17.98
N TYR A 184 -14.33 0.54 -18.39
CA TYR A 184 -15.59 0.25 -17.72
C TYR A 184 -16.54 -0.53 -18.63
N ASP A 185 -17.42 -1.33 -18.04
CA ASP A 185 -18.56 -1.89 -18.76
C ASP A 185 -19.72 -0.88 -18.88
N GLU A 186 -20.83 -1.29 -19.51
CA GLU A 186 -22.01 -0.44 -19.66
C GLU A 186 -22.66 -0.10 -18.32
N ALA A 187 -22.62 -1.02 -17.35
CA ALA A 187 -23.13 -0.84 -15.99
C ALA A 187 -22.23 0.06 -15.11
N GLY A 188 -21.09 0.51 -15.64
CA GLY A 188 -20.20 1.44 -14.94
C GLY A 188 -19.26 0.76 -13.97
N ASN A 189 -19.04 -0.54 -14.10
CA ASN A 189 -18.04 -1.24 -13.30
C ASN A 189 -16.67 -1.13 -13.97
N LEU A 190 -15.63 -0.83 -13.19
CA LEU A 190 -14.26 -0.92 -13.65
C LEU A 190 -13.94 -2.37 -13.99
N THR A 191 -13.67 -2.68 -15.26
CA THR A 191 -13.35 -4.04 -15.72
C THR A 191 -11.86 -4.23 -16.00
N LYS A 192 -11.12 -3.17 -16.35
CA LYS A 192 -9.68 -3.23 -16.59
C LYS A 192 -8.95 -1.97 -16.11
N LYS A 193 -7.74 -2.14 -15.57
CA LYS A 193 -6.80 -1.07 -15.20
C LYS A 193 -5.41 -1.42 -15.71
N GLY A 194 -4.71 -0.52 -16.39
CA GLY A 194 -3.37 -0.83 -16.88
C GLY A 194 -2.42 0.34 -17.06
N ASN A 195 -1.12 0.13 -16.82
CA ASN A 195 -0.07 1.16 -16.88
C ASN A 195 0.64 1.27 -18.25
N ARG A 196 0.25 0.43 -19.20
CA ARG A 196 0.73 0.44 -20.60
C ARG A 196 -0.45 0.68 -21.51
N TYR A 197 -0.66 1.94 -21.88
CA TYR A 197 -1.88 2.32 -22.57
C TYR A 197 -1.65 3.42 -23.61
N LYS A 198 -2.62 3.55 -24.51
CA LYS A 198 -2.82 4.68 -25.40
C LYS A 198 -4.27 5.16 -25.27
N ILE A 199 -4.46 6.46 -25.41
CA ILE A 199 -5.79 7.08 -25.41
C ILE A 199 -6.02 7.69 -26.78
N GLU A 200 -7.16 7.34 -27.39
CA GLU A 200 -7.61 7.88 -28.66
C GLU A 200 -9.04 8.42 -28.49
N GLY A 201 -9.16 9.70 -28.13
CA GLY A 201 -10.45 10.28 -27.73
C GLY A 201 -10.96 9.66 -26.43
N ASP A 202 -12.20 9.20 -26.42
CA ASP A 202 -12.83 8.48 -25.28
C ASP A 202 -12.60 6.96 -25.34
N SER A 203 -11.46 6.52 -25.87
CA SER A 203 -11.11 5.11 -25.97
C SER A 203 -9.76 4.84 -25.36
N VAL A 204 -9.71 3.84 -24.47
CA VAL A 204 -8.50 3.31 -23.87
C VAL A 204 -8.09 2.05 -24.61
N ILE A 205 -6.83 2.03 -25.06
CA ILE A 205 -6.19 0.86 -25.66
C ILE A 205 -5.08 0.41 -24.72
N LEU A 206 -5.27 -0.73 -24.05
CA LEU A 206 -4.24 -1.36 -23.23
C LEU A 206 -3.32 -2.16 -24.16
N ILE A 207 -2.06 -1.74 -24.28
CA ILE A 207 -1.15 -2.21 -25.33
C ILE A 207 -0.27 -3.40 -24.90
N GLU A 208 -0.08 -3.58 -23.60
CA GLU A 208 0.68 -4.68 -23.01
C GLU A 208 -0.05 -5.19 -21.77
N THR A 209 -0.16 -6.51 -21.64
CA THR A 209 -0.86 -7.19 -20.53
C THR A 209 0.03 -8.13 -19.72
N GLU A 210 1.25 -8.33 -20.18
CA GLU A 210 2.26 -9.18 -19.57
C GLU A 210 3.65 -8.61 -19.83
N GLY A 211 4.62 -8.99 -19.00
CA GLY A 211 6.00 -8.53 -19.12
C GLY A 211 6.45 -7.66 -17.93
N SER A 212 7.72 -7.29 -17.97
CA SER A 212 8.38 -6.58 -16.88
C SER A 212 7.82 -5.17 -16.68
N GLY A 213 7.47 -4.86 -15.43
CA GLY A 213 6.88 -3.57 -15.07
C GLY A 213 5.51 -3.30 -15.70
N VAL A 214 4.90 -4.30 -16.33
CA VAL A 214 3.50 -4.23 -16.76
C VAL A 214 2.62 -4.53 -15.57
N GLU A 215 1.66 -3.64 -15.35
CA GLU A 215 0.59 -3.83 -14.41
C GLU A 215 -0.72 -3.76 -15.19
N TYR A 216 -1.34 -4.91 -15.38
CA TYR A 216 -2.60 -5.07 -16.06
C TYR A 216 -3.55 -5.86 -15.17
N TRP A 217 -4.64 -5.22 -14.77
CA TRP A 217 -5.63 -5.77 -13.87
C TRP A 217 -6.94 -6.00 -14.59
N GLU A 218 -7.60 -7.11 -14.27
CA GLU A 218 -8.93 -7.45 -14.76
C GLU A 218 -9.86 -7.71 -13.58
N TYR A 219 -11.04 -7.12 -13.64
CA TYR A 219 -12.06 -7.17 -12.60
C TYR A 219 -13.34 -7.75 -13.20
N GLU A 220 -13.83 -8.83 -12.62
CA GLU A 220 -15.04 -9.52 -13.10
C GLU A 220 -16.15 -9.42 -12.05
N TYR A 221 -17.38 -9.16 -12.53
CA TYR A 221 -18.56 -8.95 -11.69
C TYR A 221 -19.58 -10.05 -11.92
N ASN A 222 -20.29 -10.44 -10.85
CA ASN A 222 -21.36 -11.41 -10.92
C ASN A 222 -22.68 -10.73 -11.38
N LEU A 223 -23.75 -11.52 -11.51
CA LEU A 223 -25.06 -11.02 -11.95
C LEU A 223 -25.73 -10.03 -10.97
N GLN A 224 -25.25 -9.93 -9.74
CA GLN A 224 -25.69 -8.93 -8.75
C GLN A 224 -24.80 -7.68 -8.76
N ASN A 225 -23.96 -7.51 -9.79
CA ASN A 225 -23.04 -6.39 -9.92
C ASN A 225 -21.98 -6.31 -8.81
N LYS A 226 -21.56 -7.46 -8.26
CA LYS A 226 -20.52 -7.56 -7.22
C LYS A 226 -19.23 -8.10 -7.80
N LEU A 227 -18.10 -7.47 -7.45
CA LEU A 227 -16.76 -7.93 -7.82
C LEU A 227 -16.54 -9.33 -7.25
N TYR A 228 -16.37 -10.34 -8.09
CA TYR A 228 -16.21 -11.73 -7.64
C TYR A 228 -14.87 -12.34 -8.03
N ARG A 229 -14.13 -11.74 -8.96
CA ARG A 229 -12.80 -12.20 -9.36
C ARG A 229 -11.90 -11.04 -9.81
N VAL A 230 -10.63 -11.10 -9.42
CA VAL A 230 -9.59 -10.16 -9.84
C VAL A 230 -8.37 -10.91 -10.35
N ARG A 231 -7.86 -10.50 -11.50
CA ARG A 231 -6.61 -10.99 -12.07
C ARG A 231 -5.60 -9.86 -12.22
N LYS A 232 -4.31 -10.19 -12.12
CA LYS A 232 -3.20 -9.31 -12.47
C LYS A 232 -2.29 -10.05 -13.44
N ASN A 233 -2.04 -9.47 -14.61
CA ASN A 233 -1.18 -10.03 -15.67
C ASN A 233 -1.56 -11.49 -16.02
N GLY A 234 -2.87 -11.77 -16.09
CA GLY A 234 -3.43 -13.11 -16.34
C GLY A 234 -3.53 -14.03 -15.11
N GLU A 235 -2.79 -13.74 -14.04
CA GLU A 235 -2.80 -14.52 -12.80
C GLU A 235 -4.02 -14.21 -11.92
N LEU A 236 -4.60 -15.23 -11.29
CA LEU A 236 -5.67 -15.06 -10.31
C LEU A 236 -5.12 -14.50 -8.99
N ILE A 237 -5.63 -13.34 -8.57
CA ILE A 237 -5.17 -12.65 -7.35
C ILE A 237 -6.21 -12.74 -6.23
N ALA A 238 -7.50 -12.59 -6.57
CA ALA A 238 -8.57 -12.69 -5.58
C ALA A 238 -9.87 -13.25 -6.18
N GLU A 239 -10.62 -13.99 -5.36
CA GLU A 239 -12.01 -14.40 -5.63
C GLU A 239 -12.89 -14.14 -4.41
N PHE A 240 -14.15 -13.78 -4.64
CA PHE A 240 -15.10 -13.45 -3.58
C PHE A 240 -16.43 -14.17 -3.79
N LEU A 241 -17.06 -14.59 -2.70
CA LEU A 241 -18.42 -15.12 -2.68
C LEU A 241 -19.29 -14.24 -1.80
N TYR A 242 -20.52 -14.00 -2.27
CA TYR A 242 -21.52 -13.21 -1.57
C TYR A 242 -22.74 -14.07 -1.27
N ASP A 243 -23.42 -13.74 -0.19
CA ASP A 243 -24.75 -14.27 0.07
C ASP A 243 -25.83 -13.55 -0.78
N THR A 244 -27.10 -13.90 -0.55
CA THR A 244 -28.23 -13.33 -1.27
C THR A 244 -28.47 -11.85 -0.95
N ASP A 245 -28.04 -11.39 0.22
CA ASP A 245 -28.16 -10.00 0.66
C ASP A 245 -26.97 -9.14 0.19
N GLY A 246 -25.99 -9.77 -0.46
CA GLY A 246 -24.83 -9.11 -1.05
C GLY A 246 -23.66 -8.91 -0.08
N MET A 247 -23.68 -9.58 1.08
CA MET A 247 -22.58 -9.58 2.04
C MET A 247 -21.51 -10.58 1.64
N ARG A 248 -20.22 -10.19 1.73
CA ARG A 248 -19.10 -11.05 1.33
C ARG A 248 -18.82 -12.13 2.37
N ILE A 249 -19.28 -13.35 2.12
CA ILE A 249 -19.12 -14.50 3.04
C ILE A 249 -17.81 -15.26 2.86
N LYS A 250 -17.10 -15.07 1.74
CA LYS A 250 -15.81 -15.72 1.47
C LYS A 250 -14.90 -14.82 0.63
N ALA A 251 -13.60 -14.82 0.95
CA ALA A 251 -12.54 -14.30 0.12
C ALA A 251 -11.42 -15.33 -0.02
N THR A 252 -10.88 -15.50 -1.22
CA THR A 252 -9.65 -16.26 -1.47
C THR A 252 -8.66 -15.30 -2.11
N GLU A 253 -7.50 -15.10 -1.48
CA GLU A 253 -6.52 -14.08 -1.86
C GLU A 253 -5.12 -14.66 -1.98
N LYS A 254 -4.37 -14.21 -2.99
CA LYS A 254 -2.97 -14.59 -3.17
C LYS A 254 -2.07 -13.84 -2.19
N ILE A 255 -1.20 -14.56 -1.50
CA ILE A 255 -0.15 -14.00 -0.63
C ILE A 255 1.15 -13.93 -1.46
N LYS A 256 1.58 -12.72 -1.81
CA LYS A 256 2.71 -12.50 -2.73
C LYS A 256 4.04 -13.06 -2.20
N GLU A 257 4.32 -12.87 -0.91
CA GLU A 257 5.59 -13.29 -0.29
C GLU A 257 5.77 -14.82 -0.29
N GLU A 258 4.66 -15.54 -0.13
CA GLU A 258 4.65 -16.99 0.04
C GLU A 258 4.30 -17.73 -1.27
N ASN A 259 3.80 -17.02 -2.28
CA ASN A 259 3.21 -17.59 -3.49
C ASN A 259 2.11 -18.64 -3.18
N THR A 260 1.40 -18.43 -2.06
CA THR A 260 0.28 -19.25 -1.56
C THR A 260 -1.03 -18.50 -1.73
N SER A 261 -2.14 -19.10 -1.29
CA SER A 261 -3.44 -18.44 -1.23
C SER A 261 -4.12 -18.69 0.11
N ARG A 262 -4.64 -17.63 0.72
CA ARG A 262 -5.43 -17.71 1.95
C ARG A 262 -6.90 -17.62 1.60
N THR A 263 -7.69 -18.53 2.18
CA THR A 263 -9.15 -18.45 2.12
C THR A 263 -9.68 -18.05 3.48
N THR A 264 -10.48 -16.98 3.50
CA THR A 264 -11.14 -16.43 4.69
C THR A 264 -12.65 -16.50 4.53
N TYR A 265 -13.34 -17.07 5.53
CA TYR A 265 -14.79 -17.03 5.67
C TYR A 265 -15.20 -15.97 6.68
N TYR A 266 -16.30 -15.27 6.42
CA TYR A 266 -16.77 -14.16 7.24
C TYR A 266 -18.11 -14.50 7.91
N VAL A 267 -18.18 -14.30 9.22
CA VAL A 267 -19.41 -14.43 10.00
C VAL A 267 -19.87 -13.06 10.46
N TYR A 268 -21.07 -12.67 10.05
CA TYR A 268 -21.65 -11.37 10.34
C TYR A 268 -22.61 -11.41 11.53
N SER A 269 -22.68 -10.31 12.28
CA SER A 269 -23.77 -10.03 13.20
C SER A 269 -25.06 -9.74 12.42
N TYR A 270 -26.19 -9.74 13.13
CA TYR A 270 -27.46 -9.31 12.54
C TYR A 270 -27.42 -7.86 12.03
N SER A 271 -26.55 -7.01 12.59
CA SER A 271 -26.36 -5.63 12.16
C SER A 271 -25.39 -5.47 10.98
N GLY A 272 -24.86 -6.57 10.43
CA GLY A 272 -23.93 -6.56 9.29
C GLY A 272 -22.45 -6.33 9.65
N SER A 273 -22.08 -6.33 10.93
CA SER A 273 -20.68 -6.20 11.37
C SER A 273 -20.00 -7.57 11.38
N VAL A 274 -18.73 -7.65 10.97
CA VAL A 274 -17.98 -8.94 10.99
C VAL A 274 -17.66 -9.31 12.45
N LEU A 275 -18.22 -10.41 12.94
CA LEU A 275 -17.95 -10.92 14.29
C LEU A 275 -16.75 -11.86 14.32
N MET A 276 -16.55 -12.63 13.25
CA MET A 276 -15.51 -13.64 13.19
C MET A 276 -15.03 -13.84 11.75
N GLU A 277 -13.74 -14.10 11.61
CA GLU A 277 -13.10 -14.53 10.37
C GLU A 277 -12.41 -15.87 10.61
N GLU A 278 -12.61 -16.83 9.71
CA GLU A 278 -11.95 -18.13 9.73
C GLU A 278 -11.05 -18.26 8.51
N SER A 279 -9.74 -18.39 8.72
CA SER A 279 -8.74 -18.41 7.66
C SER A 279 -8.01 -19.77 7.59
N SER A 280 -7.80 -20.24 6.36
CA SER A 280 -7.06 -21.47 6.07
C SER A 280 -6.14 -21.27 4.86
N GLY A 281 -4.99 -21.95 4.83
CA GLY A 281 -4.17 -22.10 3.61
C GLY A 281 -2.80 -21.42 3.55
N SER A 282 -2.18 -21.01 4.66
CA SER A 282 -0.73 -20.71 4.70
C SER A 282 0.03 -21.96 5.18
N GLU A 283 1.19 -22.25 4.60
CA GLU A 283 1.84 -23.57 4.59
C GLU A 283 1.95 -24.26 5.96
N ASN A 284 1.55 -25.54 6.01
CA ASN A 284 1.88 -26.53 7.05
C ASN A 284 1.04 -26.60 8.33
N ASN A 285 -0.11 -25.92 8.43
CA ASN A 285 -1.00 -26.10 9.58
C ASN A 285 -2.32 -26.77 9.16
N ASN A 286 -2.58 -27.97 9.70
CA ASN A 286 -3.91 -28.61 9.66
C ASN A 286 -4.95 -27.85 10.52
N SER A 287 -4.61 -26.66 11.01
CA SER A 287 -5.44 -25.86 11.88
C SER A 287 -6.01 -24.65 11.15
N THR A 288 -7.24 -24.28 11.49
CA THR A 288 -7.90 -23.08 10.97
C THR A 288 -7.63 -21.96 11.95
N GLU A 289 -7.09 -20.84 11.48
CA GLU A 289 -6.94 -19.65 12.31
C GLU A 289 -8.29 -18.94 12.38
N PHE A 290 -8.64 -18.39 13.55
CA PHE A 290 -9.80 -17.51 13.66
C PHE A 290 -9.44 -16.19 14.31
N ASN A 291 -10.10 -15.14 13.84
CA ASN A 291 -10.08 -13.81 14.44
C ASN A 291 -11.50 -13.50 14.91
N SER A 292 -11.69 -13.18 16.18
CA SER A 292 -12.98 -12.71 16.72
C SER A 292 -12.91 -11.24 17.08
N TYR A 293 -13.94 -10.47 16.72
CA TYR A 293 -13.95 -9.01 16.88
C TYR A 293 -14.93 -8.57 17.96
N ILE A 294 -14.42 -7.77 18.89
CA ILE A 294 -15.20 -7.16 19.97
C ILE A 294 -15.48 -5.72 19.59
N TYR A 295 -16.76 -5.33 19.57
CA TYR A 295 -17.17 -3.98 19.22
C TYR A 295 -17.51 -3.14 20.44
N ALA A 296 -17.08 -1.88 20.45
CA ALA A 296 -17.51 -0.86 21.38
C ALA A 296 -17.80 0.45 20.63
N PHE A 297 -18.89 1.14 20.98
CA PHE A 297 -19.30 2.40 20.33
C PHE A 297 -19.40 2.30 18.80
N GLY A 298 -19.82 1.14 18.28
CA GLY A 298 -19.96 0.90 16.85
C GLY A 298 -18.64 0.66 16.09
N LYS A 299 -17.50 0.52 16.80
CA LYS A 299 -16.18 0.25 16.22
C LYS A 299 -15.60 -1.05 16.73
N ILE A 300 -14.69 -1.63 15.96
CA ILE A 300 -13.84 -2.73 16.43
C ILE A 300 -12.96 -2.17 17.55
N PHE A 301 -13.12 -2.67 18.77
CA PHE A 301 -12.32 -2.28 19.92
C PHE A 301 -11.14 -3.23 20.13
N ALA A 302 -11.39 -4.53 19.96
CA ALA A 302 -10.37 -5.55 20.12
C ALA A 302 -10.56 -6.71 19.13
N LYS A 303 -9.47 -7.40 18.85
CA LYS A 303 -9.43 -8.66 18.10
C LYS A 303 -8.82 -9.74 19.00
N VAL A 304 -9.40 -10.92 18.95
CA VAL A 304 -8.87 -12.11 19.63
C VAL A 304 -8.48 -13.10 18.54
N ASP A 305 -7.19 -13.43 18.48
CA ASP A 305 -6.63 -14.41 17.56
C ASP A 305 -6.59 -15.77 18.25
N GLY A 306 -6.86 -16.81 17.47
CA GLY A 306 -6.83 -18.16 17.98
C GLY A 306 -6.77 -19.22 16.91
N ILE A 307 -6.63 -20.46 17.37
CA ILE A 307 -6.54 -21.63 16.52
C ILE A 307 -7.75 -22.52 16.78
N LEU A 308 -8.45 -22.87 15.71
CA LEU A 308 -9.49 -23.87 15.67
C LEU A 308 -8.88 -25.19 15.16
N ASP A 309 -8.62 -26.10 16.09
CA ASP A 309 -8.31 -27.51 15.81
C ASP A 309 -9.58 -28.35 16.03
N SER A 310 -9.71 -29.46 15.29
CA SER A 310 -10.66 -30.54 15.53
C SER A 310 -10.79 -31.01 16.99
N THR A 311 -9.74 -30.82 17.81
CA THR A 311 -9.66 -31.32 19.19
C THR A 311 -9.70 -30.23 20.26
N TYR A 312 -9.29 -28.99 19.95
CA TYR A 312 -9.23 -27.88 20.90
C TYR A 312 -9.37 -26.53 20.19
N ILE A 313 -9.95 -25.56 20.92
CA ILE A 313 -9.95 -24.14 20.54
C ILE A 313 -8.98 -23.45 21.50
N THR A 314 -7.92 -22.83 20.97
CA THR A 314 -7.02 -21.96 21.73
C THR A 314 -7.31 -20.52 21.35
N ALA A 315 -7.52 -19.65 22.35
CA ALA A 315 -7.40 -18.21 22.18
C ALA A 315 -5.99 -17.85 22.61
N GLU A 316 -5.20 -17.30 21.69
CA GLU A 316 -3.76 -17.16 21.87
C GLU A 316 -3.42 -15.73 22.24
N ASP A 317 -3.94 -14.75 21.50
CA ASP A 317 -3.56 -13.35 21.66
C ASP A 317 -4.76 -12.40 21.57
N VAL A 318 -4.68 -11.29 22.31
CA VAL A 318 -5.66 -10.20 22.26
C VAL A 318 -4.96 -8.93 21.82
N PHE A 319 -5.56 -8.25 20.85
CA PHE A 319 -5.07 -7.00 20.28
C PHE A 319 -6.13 -5.91 20.43
N TYR A 320 -5.69 -4.68 20.69
CA TYR A 320 -6.57 -3.52 20.87
C TYR A 320 -6.35 -2.50 19.77
N PHE A 321 -7.46 -2.05 19.17
CA PHE A 321 -7.45 -1.06 18.10
C PHE A 321 -7.56 0.35 18.68
N HIS A 322 -6.69 1.23 18.22
CA HIS A 322 -6.69 2.64 18.57
C HIS A 322 -7.01 3.46 17.32
N HIS A 323 -8.15 4.13 17.36
CA HIS A 323 -8.74 4.80 16.21
C HIS A 323 -8.48 6.30 16.20
N ASP A 324 -8.43 6.87 15.01
CA ASP A 324 -8.50 8.31 14.81
C ASP A 324 -9.94 8.86 14.91
N ASN A 325 -10.07 10.15 14.61
CA ASN A 325 -11.35 10.86 14.64
C ASN A 325 -12.32 10.41 13.55
N LEU A 326 -11.93 9.62 12.56
CA LEU A 326 -12.79 9.04 11.53
C LEU A 326 -13.08 7.55 11.78
N GLY A 327 -12.39 6.94 12.75
CA GLY A 327 -12.46 5.49 12.97
C GLY A 327 -11.42 4.69 12.20
N SER A 328 -10.42 5.33 11.60
CA SER A 328 -9.28 4.63 11.01
C SER A 328 -8.36 4.10 12.10
N THR A 329 -7.89 2.87 11.95
CA THR A 329 -6.95 2.27 12.90
C THR A 329 -5.56 2.88 12.71
N ARG A 330 -5.07 3.65 13.69
CA ARG A 330 -3.72 4.26 13.63
C ARG A 330 -2.67 3.53 14.44
N LEU A 331 -3.11 2.77 15.44
CA LEU A 331 -2.24 2.04 16.34
C LEU A 331 -2.94 0.76 16.77
N MET A 332 -2.18 -0.32 16.91
CA MET A 332 -2.64 -1.55 17.53
C MET A 332 -1.64 -2.00 18.58
N THR A 333 -2.16 -2.44 19.73
CA THR A 333 -1.32 -2.94 20.83
C THR A 333 -1.69 -4.36 21.22
N ASP A 334 -0.71 -5.16 21.64
CA ASP A 334 -0.94 -6.48 22.22
C ASP A 334 -1.54 -6.39 23.65
N GLY A 335 -1.79 -7.55 24.26
CA GLY A 335 -2.31 -7.67 25.63
C GLY A 335 -1.40 -7.11 26.73
N ALA A 336 -0.11 -6.92 26.43
CA ALA A 336 0.88 -6.32 27.33
C ALA A 336 1.03 -4.80 27.12
N GLY A 337 0.38 -4.24 26.09
CA GLY A 337 0.46 -2.82 25.73
C GLY A 337 1.63 -2.47 24.81
N ASN A 338 2.33 -3.46 24.23
CA ASN A 338 3.35 -3.20 23.21
C ASN A 338 2.68 -2.83 21.90
N VAL A 339 3.27 -1.88 21.17
CA VAL A 339 2.83 -1.51 19.83
C VAL A 339 3.18 -2.64 18.86
N VAL A 340 2.17 -3.16 18.17
CA VAL A 340 2.33 -4.19 17.13
C VAL A 340 1.98 -3.69 15.73
N MET A 341 1.28 -2.56 15.64
CA MET A 341 1.06 -1.85 14.38
C MET A 341 0.92 -0.38 14.70
N GLU A 342 1.48 0.46 13.84
CA GLU A 342 1.26 1.90 13.81
C GLU A 342 1.16 2.31 12.33
N GLN A 343 0.27 3.21 11.96
CA GLN A 343 0.05 3.59 10.57
C GLN A 343 -0.67 4.93 10.48
N ASP A 344 -0.26 5.77 9.53
CA ASP A 344 -1.00 6.98 9.16
C ASP A 344 -1.63 6.84 7.78
N TYR A 345 -2.55 7.73 7.43
CA TYR A 345 -3.25 7.68 6.16
C TYR A 345 -3.15 9.03 5.46
N MET A 346 -2.99 8.98 4.14
CA MET A 346 -3.33 10.09 3.27
C MET A 346 -4.82 10.41 3.39
N PRO A 347 -5.27 11.62 3.01
CA PRO A 347 -6.65 12.04 3.21
C PRO A 347 -7.70 11.07 2.68
N PHE A 348 -7.40 10.37 1.57
CA PHE A 348 -8.28 9.40 0.92
C PHE A 348 -7.95 7.93 1.27
N GLY A 349 -7.14 7.68 2.29
CA GLY A 349 -6.93 6.33 2.83
C GLY A 349 -5.81 5.52 2.19
N GLU A 350 -4.96 6.14 1.34
CA GLU A 350 -3.67 5.53 1.00
C GLU A 350 -2.79 5.50 2.25
N ASP A 351 -1.94 4.49 2.36
CA ASP A 351 -1.03 4.37 3.48
C ASP A 351 0.02 5.49 3.47
N LEU A 352 0.17 6.13 4.62
CA LEU A 352 1.25 7.07 4.91
C LEU A 352 2.13 6.47 6.02
N PRO A 353 3.29 5.89 5.69
CA PRO A 353 4.19 5.32 6.68
C PRO A 353 4.59 6.34 7.75
N VAL A 354 4.57 5.96 9.02
CA VAL A 354 5.02 6.83 10.12
C VAL A 354 6.54 6.98 10.06
N VAL A 355 7.06 8.11 10.58
CA VAL A 355 8.51 8.36 10.70
C VAL A 355 9.20 7.18 11.40
N GLY A 356 10.17 6.57 10.72
CA GLY A 356 10.91 5.41 11.23
C GLY A 356 10.30 4.05 10.87
N GLN A 357 9.12 3.99 10.25
CA GLN A 357 8.54 2.73 9.78
C GLN A 357 9.01 2.37 8.38
N THR A 358 9.49 1.14 8.24
CA THR A 358 10.06 0.61 6.99
C THR A 358 8.98 0.07 6.06
N GLU A 359 7.90 -0.49 6.62
CA GLU A 359 6.74 -1.02 5.89
C GLU A 359 5.48 -0.79 6.70
N VAL A 360 4.34 -0.78 6.02
CA VAL A 360 3.02 -0.81 6.64
C VAL A 360 2.86 -2.16 7.34
N MET A 361 2.69 -2.12 8.67
CA MET A 361 2.50 -3.34 9.46
C MET A 361 1.06 -3.84 9.33
N ASP A 362 0.76 -4.58 8.26
CA ASP A 362 -0.62 -5.03 7.97
C ASP A 362 -0.98 -6.41 8.55
N LYS A 363 0.02 -7.21 8.92
CA LYS A 363 -0.19 -8.62 9.28
C LYS A 363 -1.07 -8.75 10.52
N GLU A 364 -0.83 -7.95 11.56
CA GLU A 364 -1.58 -8.07 12.82
C GLU A 364 -3.00 -7.48 12.73
N ALA A 365 -3.23 -6.42 11.95
CA ALA A 365 -4.54 -5.74 11.89
C ALA A 365 -5.66 -6.56 11.22
N GLY A 366 -5.30 -7.66 10.54
CA GLY A 366 -6.23 -8.41 9.71
C GLY A 366 -6.82 -7.56 8.57
N GLY A 367 -6.14 -6.47 8.19
CA GLY A 367 -6.56 -5.54 7.13
C GLY A 367 -7.60 -4.49 7.53
N TYR A 368 -8.02 -4.35 8.80
CA TYR A 368 -8.97 -3.30 9.20
C TYR A 368 -8.25 -1.96 9.46
N LYS A 369 -8.26 -1.08 8.46
CA LYS A 369 -7.40 0.11 8.40
C LYS A 369 -8.22 1.40 8.30
N TYR A 370 -8.23 2.04 7.13
CA TYR A 370 -8.87 3.33 6.89
C TYR A 370 -10.39 3.30 7.16
N THR A 371 -10.86 4.22 8.01
CA THR A 371 -12.27 4.30 8.48
C THR A 371 -12.84 2.98 9.06
N GLY A 372 -11.96 2.08 9.52
CA GLY A 372 -12.33 0.78 10.06
C GLY A 372 -12.76 -0.24 9.02
N GLN A 373 -12.47 0.00 7.74
CA GLN A 373 -12.84 -0.90 6.64
C GLN A 373 -11.73 -1.90 6.35
N LYS A 374 -12.12 -3.06 5.80
CA LYS A 374 -11.18 -4.14 5.51
C LYS A 374 -10.53 -3.95 4.15
N GLU A 375 -9.22 -3.74 4.12
CA GLU A 375 -8.42 -3.78 2.91
C GLU A 375 -8.22 -5.23 2.42
N VAL A 376 -8.41 -5.43 1.12
CA VAL A 376 -7.97 -6.62 0.40
C VAL A 376 -6.57 -6.33 -0.14
N VAL A 377 -5.57 -6.55 0.70
CA VAL A 377 -4.15 -6.17 0.45
C VAL A 377 -3.64 -6.69 -0.90
N SER A 378 -4.08 -7.88 -1.32
CA SER A 378 -3.69 -8.49 -2.59
C SER A 378 -4.04 -7.65 -3.83
N ILE A 379 -5.08 -6.81 -3.74
CA ILE A 379 -5.59 -5.95 -4.82
C ILE A 379 -5.59 -4.45 -4.47
N GLY A 380 -5.22 -4.07 -3.25
CA GLY A 380 -5.13 -2.68 -2.78
C GLY A 380 -6.47 -1.93 -2.72
N LEU A 381 -7.57 -2.66 -2.50
CA LEU A 381 -8.92 -2.09 -2.43
C LEU A 381 -9.55 -2.34 -1.07
N TYR A 382 -10.29 -1.36 -0.57
CA TYR A 382 -11.09 -1.51 0.64
C TYR A 382 -12.48 -2.06 0.31
N TYR A 383 -12.93 -3.05 1.07
CA TYR A 383 -14.30 -3.56 1.00
C TYR A 383 -15.20 -2.81 1.99
N TYR A 384 -16.15 -2.05 1.45
CA TYR A 384 -17.09 -1.23 2.22
C TYR A 384 -18.46 -1.90 2.40
N GLY A 385 -18.59 -3.21 2.10
CA GLY A 385 -19.89 -3.89 2.09
C GLY A 385 -20.56 -3.82 0.71
N ALA A 386 -21.05 -2.64 0.33
CA ALA A 386 -21.74 -2.49 -0.95
C ALA A 386 -20.80 -2.44 -2.16
N ARG A 387 -19.65 -1.76 -2.02
CA ARG A 387 -18.71 -1.45 -3.10
C ARG A 387 -17.27 -1.64 -2.66
N TYR A 388 -16.37 -1.69 -3.64
CA TYR A 388 -14.93 -1.65 -3.42
C TYR A 388 -14.40 -0.25 -3.70
N TYR A 389 -13.58 0.24 -2.79
CA TYR A 389 -12.99 1.59 -2.81
C TYR A 389 -11.50 1.50 -3.15
N ASP A 390 -11.06 2.28 -4.14
CA ASP A 390 -9.64 2.44 -4.50
C ASP A 390 -9.11 3.73 -3.86
N PRO A 391 -8.30 3.64 -2.79
CA PRO A 391 -7.75 4.80 -2.10
C PRO A 391 -6.81 5.61 -3.00
N SER A 392 -6.11 4.96 -3.96
CA SER A 392 -5.11 5.60 -4.83
C SER A 392 -5.68 6.63 -5.82
N ILE A 393 -6.98 6.54 -6.07
CA ILE A 393 -7.73 7.52 -6.86
C ILE A 393 -8.84 8.20 -6.07
N GLY A 394 -9.04 7.77 -4.81
CA GLY A 394 -10.04 8.31 -3.88
C GLY A 394 -11.49 8.09 -4.32
N ARG A 395 -11.80 6.95 -4.97
CA ARG A 395 -13.13 6.69 -5.57
C ARG A 395 -13.51 5.20 -5.51
N PHE A 396 -14.81 4.92 -5.55
CA PHE A 396 -15.32 3.56 -5.73
C PHE A 396 -15.08 3.07 -7.16
N ILE A 397 -14.94 1.75 -7.33
CA ILE A 397 -14.71 1.14 -8.65
C ILE A 397 -16.00 0.77 -9.41
N THR A 398 -17.16 0.96 -8.77
CA THR A 398 -18.50 0.76 -9.33
C THR A 398 -19.41 1.95 -9.00
N GLU A 399 -20.44 2.17 -9.82
CA GLU A 399 -21.46 3.18 -9.55
C GLU A 399 -22.24 2.85 -8.27
N ASP A 400 -22.62 3.88 -7.51
CA ASP A 400 -23.59 3.83 -6.43
C ASP A 400 -24.97 3.43 -6.94
N THR A 401 -25.71 2.68 -6.13
CA THR A 401 -27.14 2.41 -6.38
C THR A 401 -28.02 3.60 -6.03
N TYR A 402 -27.53 4.52 -5.20
CA TYR A 402 -28.19 5.77 -4.87
C TYR A 402 -27.90 6.83 -5.96
N PRO A 403 -28.93 7.34 -6.68
CA PRO A 403 -28.72 8.23 -7.83
C PRO A 403 -28.35 9.68 -7.46
N GLY A 404 -28.25 10.01 -6.17
CA GLY A 404 -28.04 11.37 -5.70
C GLY A 404 -29.30 12.25 -5.69
N GLU A 405 -29.13 13.49 -5.27
CA GLU A 405 -30.19 14.50 -5.16
C GLU A 405 -30.06 15.56 -6.26
N MET A 406 -31.17 15.92 -6.92
CA MET A 406 -31.18 16.95 -7.97
C MET A 406 -30.73 18.34 -7.48
N ILE A 407 -30.94 18.64 -6.19
CA ILE A 407 -30.54 19.91 -5.59
C ILE A 407 -29.04 19.96 -5.24
N ASN A 408 -28.35 18.82 -5.36
CA ASN A 408 -26.94 18.67 -5.04
C ASN A 408 -26.23 17.89 -6.17
N PRO A 409 -25.82 18.56 -7.26
CA PRO A 409 -25.23 17.91 -8.42
C PRO A 409 -24.01 17.02 -8.11
N GLN A 410 -23.23 17.34 -7.09
CA GLN A 410 -22.07 16.52 -6.68
C GLN A 410 -22.51 15.14 -6.15
N SER A 411 -23.66 15.05 -5.49
CA SER A 411 -24.21 13.75 -5.03
C SER A 411 -24.63 12.83 -6.17
N GLN A 412 -24.74 13.35 -7.40
CA GLN A 412 -25.04 12.55 -8.59
C GLN A 412 -23.77 11.92 -9.20
N ASN A 413 -22.59 12.17 -8.61
CA ASN A 413 -21.37 11.46 -8.97
C ASN A 413 -21.28 10.13 -8.23
N LEU A 414 -21.72 9.09 -8.90
CA LEU A 414 -21.92 7.75 -8.33
C LEU A 414 -20.62 7.02 -7.94
N TYR A 415 -19.44 7.60 -8.19
CA TYR A 415 -18.14 7.01 -7.84
C TYR A 415 -17.43 7.73 -6.69
N VAL A 416 -17.85 8.95 -6.35
CA VAL A 416 -17.12 9.79 -5.40
C VAL A 416 -17.26 9.23 -3.99
N TYR A 417 -16.13 9.14 -3.29
CA TYR A 417 -16.12 8.84 -1.87
C TYR A 417 -16.42 10.10 -1.06
N VAL A 418 -17.45 10.02 -0.21
CA VAL A 418 -17.82 11.01 0.82
C VAL A 418 -17.79 12.47 0.35
N MET A 419 -18.27 12.68 -0.88
CA MET A 419 -18.34 13.99 -1.54
C MET A 419 -17.00 14.74 -1.59
N ASN A 420 -15.90 13.99 -1.67
CA ASN A 420 -14.52 14.47 -1.68
C ASN A 420 -14.08 15.20 -0.40
N ASN A 421 -14.79 15.03 0.72
CA ASN A 421 -14.38 15.60 2.01
C ASN A 421 -14.12 14.50 3.06
N PRO A 422 -13.06 13.70 2.85
CA PRO A 422 -12.78 12.53 3.67
C PRO A 422 -12.23 12.85 5.06
N LEU A 423 -11.89 14.11 5.34
CA LEU A 423 -11.48 14.52 6.69
C LEU A 423 -12.66 14.74 7.64
N ARG A 424 -13.88 14.82 7.10
CA ARG A 424 -15.10 15.11 7.87
C ARG A 424 -16.13 13.99 7.79
N TYR A 425 -16.17 13.28 6.68
CA TYR A 425 -17.22 12.31 6.38
C TYR A 425 -16.62 10.92 6.15
N ILE A 426 -17.40 9.91 6.50
CA ILE A 426 -17.12 8.50 6.23
C ILE A 426 -18.29 7.89 5.45
N ASP A 427 -18.07 6.72 4.86
CA ASP A 427 -19.15 5.90 4.31
C ASP A 427 -19.10 4.52 4.98
N PRO A 428 -19.91 4.21 6.00
CA PRO A 428 -19.79 2.94 6.71
C PRO A 428 -20.23 1.72 5.88
N THR A 429 -21.08 1.94 4.86
CA THR A 429 -21.80 0.88 4.11
C THR A 429 -21.41 0.80 2.64
N GLY A 430 -20.61 1.76 2.17
CA GLY A 430 -20.31 1.97 0.77
C GLY A 430 -21.49 2.47 -0.03
N ASN A 431 -22.49 3.13 0.57
CA ASN A 431 -23.64 3.74 -0.12
C ASN A 431 -24.10 5.07 0.52
N VAL A 432 -23.65 5.38 1.75
CA VAL A 432 -24.22 6.47 2.54
C VAL A 432 -23.09 7.28 3.16
N THR A 433 -23.00 8.54 2.75
CA THR A 433 -22.08 9.51 3.37
C THR A 433 -22.64 9.98 4.71
N GLU A 434 -21.86 9.80 5.77
CA GLU A 434 -22.21 10.21 7.12
C GLU A 434 -21.18 11.20 7.66
N GLN A 435 -21.65 12.21 8.41
CA GLN A 435 -20.73 13.05 9.18
C GLN A 435 -20.29 12.28 10.40
N TYR A 436 -18.98 12.18 10.59
CA TYR A 436 -18.47 11.55 11.79
C TYR A 436 -18.53 12.54 12.96
N ASP A 437 -19.44 12.31 13.91
CA ASP A 437 -19.51 13.03 15.18
C ASP A 437 -19.27 12.05 16.34
N PHE A 438 -18.18 12.25 17.07
CA PHE A 438 -17.80 11.41 18.22
C PHE A 438 -18.81 11.51 19.38
N ASN A 439 -19.66 12.55 19.39
CA ASN A 439 -20.69 12.77 20.39
C ASN A 439 -22.08 12.51 19.77
N GLN A 440 -22.50 11.25 19.62
CA GLN A 440 -23.90 10.96 19.32
C GLN A 440 -24.80 11.28 20.53
N GLU A 441 -25.10 12.55 20.74
CA GLU A 441 -26.34 13.03 21.35
C GLU A 441 -26.76 14.36 20.69
N LEU A 442 -27.11 14.32 19.41
CA LEU A 442 -28.08 15.27 18.86
C LEU A 442 -28.56 14.76 17.50
N ASN A 443 -29.79 14.22 17.52
CA ASN A 443 -30.65 14.16 16.34
C ASN A 443 -30.79 15.58 15.78
N LEU A 444 -29.88 15.98 14.90
CA LEU A 444 -30.11 17.08 13.98
C LEU A 444 -30.51 16.44 12.66
N ALA A 445 -31.75 16.71 12.25
CA ALA A 445 -32.22 16.53 10.88
C ALA A 445 -31.14 16.99 9.88
N PRO A 446 -31.09 16.47 8.63
CA PRO A 446 -30.03 16.76 7.67
C PRO A 446 -30.05 18.24 7.27
N SER A 447 -29.48 19.10 8.12
CA SER A 447 -29.42 20.52 7.91
C SER A 447 -28.09 20.83 7.23
N LYS A 448 -28.16 20.87 5.90
CA LYS A 448 -27.22 21.52 4.98
C LYS A 448 -25.75 21.22 5.28
N TYR A 449 -25.31 20.08 4.80
CA TYR A 449 -23.92 19.91 4.43
C TYR A 449 -23.47 21.05 3.49
N ASP A 450 -22.36 21.71 3.83
CA ASP A 450 -21.75 22.73 2.98
C ASP A 450 -20.77 22.03 2.02
N PHE A 451 -21.28 21.72 0.83
CA PHE A 451 -20.55 21.02 -0.24
C PHE A 451 -19.96 22.00 -1.28
N SER A 452 -19.87 23.29 -0.95
CA SER A 452 -19.48 24.34 -1.91
C SER A 452 -17.98 24.42 -2.20
N LEU A 453 -17.14 23.66 -1.49
CA LEU A 453 -15.69 23.69 -1.62
C LEU A 453 -15.21 22.60 -2.59
N LEU A 454 -14.85 23.03 -3.80
CA LEU A 454 -14.31 22.21 -4.89
C LEU A 454 -12.78 22.12 -4.87
N ASN A 455 -12.12 22.59 -3.81
CA ASN A 455 -10.67 22.48 -3.66
C ASN A 455 -10.35 22.19 -2.19
N TYR A 456 -9.60 21.12 -1.96
CA TYR A 456 -9.13 20.75 -0.63
C TYR A 456 -7.61 20.83 -0.58
N SER A 457 -7.09 21.38 0.50
CA SER A 457 -5.67 21.47 0.79
C SER A 457 -5.42 20.78 2.13
N PHE A 458 -4.49 19.85 2.15
CA PHE A 458 -4.17 19.07 3.34
C PHE A 458 -2.68 19.15 3.63
N GLU A 459 -2.37 19.40 4.89
CA GLU A 459 -1.00 19.44 5.38
C GLU A 459 -0.62 18.08 5.96
N ILE A 460 0.51 17.56 5.51
CA ILE A 460 1.09 16.30 5.97
C ILE A 460 2.36 16.64 6.74
N PRO A 461 2.32 16.62 8.08
CA PRO A 461 3.50 16.90 8.89
C PRO A 461 4.40 15.66 8.98
N ASN A 462 5.72 15.89 9.06
CA ASN A 462 6.74 14.90 9.44
C ASN A 462 6.52 13.52 8.83
N TYR A 463 6.77 13.38 7.53
CA TYR A 463 6.56 12.12 6.83
C TYR A 463 7.78 11.75 5.97
N TRP A 464 7.84 10.48 5.59
CA TRP A 464 8.91 9.95 4.77
C TRP A 464 8.41 9.74 3.36
N LYS A 465 9.17 10.25 2.39
CA LYS A 465 8.88 10.10 0.98
C LYS A 465 9.90 9.16 0.37
N GLU A 466 9.43 8.07 -0.21
CA GLU A 466 10.27 7.25 -1.08
C GLU A 466 10.61 8.06 -2.34
N ILE A 467 11.90 8.25 -2.59
CA ILE A 467 12.40 9.01 -3.75
C ILE A 467 13.09 8.11 -4.78
N TYR A 468 13.30 6.85 -4.45
CA TYR A 468 13.98 5.91 -5.32
C TYR A 468 13.68 4.47 -4.92
N GLU A 469 13.32 3.67 -5.93
CA GLU A 469 13.27 2.20 -5.90
C GLU A 469 14.13 1.69 -7.06
N GLY A 470 15.17 0.89 -6.77
CA GLY A 470 16.00 0.34 -7.83
C GLY A 470 17.42 -0.04 -7.45
N VAL A 471 18.20 -0.41 -8.47
CA VAL A 471 19.67 -0.42 -8.43
C VAL A 471 20.17 0.20 -9.73
N SER A 472 21.00 1.22 -9.63
CA SER A 472 21.46 1.95 -10.83
C SER A 472 22.70 1.30 -11.46
N PHE A 473 23.56 0.66 -10.67
CA PHE A 473 24.72 -0.10 -11.15
C PHE A 473 25.32 -0.99 -10.03
N ARG A 474 25.92 -2.14 -10.43
CA ARG A 474 26.91 -2.90 -9.63
C ARG A 474 28.30 -2.69 -10.25
N GLU A 475 29.32 -2.43 -9.44
CA GLU A 475 30.73 -2.29 -9.88
C GLU A 475 31.60 -3.51 -9.50
#